data_AF-A0A925MA56-F1
#
_entry.id   AF-A0A925MA56-F1
#
_cell.length_a   1.000
_cell.length_b   1.000
_cell.length_c   1.000
_cell.angle_alpha   90.00
_cell.angle_beta   90.00
_cell.angle_gamma   90.00
#
_symmetry.space_group_name_H-M   'P 1'
#
loop_
_entity.id
_entity.type
_entity.pdbx_description
1 polymer ?
#
loop_
_entity_poly.entity_id
_entity_poly.type
_entity_poly.pdbx_seq_one_letter_code
_entity_poly.pdbx_strand_id
1 'polypeptide(L)'
;GKGRRILAIPWKTWGTTTTIALLDRVLDRWAARGPDVQDILVGNISNRTGGRLEPHSTHQSGRDVDLGYPQMLAKGGELGWQEMNERNLDAAETWALLKMLVETRAVEEIYIDRSLQKLLHEHAVKTGVAPKSSLARWMEYPRPTGQSGTVIKHVAGHTDHLHVRFACAKGQSRCKSR
;
A
#
# COMPACT_ATOMS: atom_id res chain seq x y z
N GLY A 1 1.92 17.14 -1.64
CA GLY A 1 3.34 16.96 -1.30
C GLY A 1 4.09 16.38 -2.48
N LYS A 2 5.40 16.12 -2.35
CA LYS A 2 6.20 15.47 -3.40
C LYS A 2 5.95 13.95 -3.43
N GLY A 3 6.41 13.28 -4.49
CA GLY A 3 6.44 11.82 -4.58
C GLY A 3 5.07 11.16 -4.72
N ARG A 4 4.06 11.94 -5.14
CA ARG A 4 2.68 11.49 -5.16
C ARG A 4 1.84 12.26 -6.18
N ARG A 5 0.83 11.57 -6.71
CA ARG A 5 -0.24 12.17 -7.51
C ARG A 5 -1.59 11.72 -6.94
N ILE A 6 -2.42 12.68 -6.55
CA ILE A 6 -3.76 12.40 -6.02
C ILE A 6 -4.69 12.15 -7.20
N LEU A 7 -5.16 10.91 -7.35
CA LEU A 7 -6.17 10.51 -8.33
C LEU A 7 -7.27 9.77 -7.57
N ALA A 8 -8.14 10.53 -6.92
CA ALA A 8 -9.14 10.02 -6.00
C ALA A 8 -10.45 10.81 -6.12
N ILE A 9 -11.52 10.28 -5.52
CA ILE A 9 -12.78 11.01 -5.41
C ILE A 9 -12.60 12.07 -4.30
N PRO A 10 -12.76 13.39 -4.56
CA PRO A 10 -12.37 14.43 -3.60
C PRO A 10 -13.02 14.35 -2.21
N TRP A 11 -14.27 13.87 -2.11
CA TRP A 11 -14.94 13.73 -0.83
C TRP A 11 -14.52 12.46 -0.04
N LYS A 12 -13.70 11.59 -0.66
CA LYS A 12 -13.14 10.37 -0.07
C LYS A 12 -11.66 10.52 0.34
N THR A 13 -11.09 11.72 0.32
CA THR A 13 -9.66 11.94 0.62
C THR A 13 -9.41 12.48 2.03
N TRP A 14 -10.27 12.13 2.99
CA TRP A 14 -10.11 12.56 4.38
C TRP A 14 -9.51 11.42 5.19
N GLY A 15 -8.58 11.75 6.09
CA GLY A 15 -7.95 10.78 6.98
C GLY A 15 -7.71 11.39 8.36
N THR A 16 -7.37 10.54 9.33
CA THR A 16 -6.93 11.04 10.63
C THR A 16 -5.60 11.79 10.49
N THR A 17 -5.33 12.75 11.39
CA THR A 17 -4.05 13.47 11.40
C THR A 17 -2.85 12.52 11.41
N THR A 18 -2.92 11.44 12.18
CA THR A 18 -1.85 10.42 12.24
C THR A 18 -1.66 9.72 10.90
N THR A 19 -2.75 9.28 10.26
CA THR A 19 -2.72 8.63 8.95
C THR A 19 -2.06 9.53 7.90
N ILE A 20 -2.53 10.78 7.80
CA ILE A 20 -2.04 11.73 6.81
C ILE A 20 -0.57 12.07 7.07
N ALA A 21 -0.18 12.30 8.33
CA ALA A 21 1.22 12.59 8.66
C ALA A 21 2.17 11.43 8.37
N LEU A 22 1.74 10.18 8.61
CA LEU A 22 2.53 8.99 8.28
C LEU A 22 2.64 8.78 6.77
N LEU A 23 1.53 8.94 6.06
CA LEU A 23 1.48 8.86 4.60
C LEU A 23 2.37 9.94 3.96
N ASP A 24 2.32 11.17 4.47
CA ASP A 24 3.17 12.27 4.06
C ASP A 24 4.64 11.93 4.23
N ARG A 25 5.03 11.42 5.40
CA ARG A 25 6.40 11.00 5.68
C ARG A 25 6.90 9.91 4.74
N VAL A 26 6.08 8.89 4.46
CA VAL A 26 6.45 7.81 3.53
C VAL A 26 6.66 8.35 2.13
N LEU A 27 5.74 9.17 1.63
CA LEU A 27 5.76 9.67 0.25
C LEU A 27 6.82 10.77 0.04
N ASP A 28 7.14 11.56 1.07
CA ASP A 28 8.27 12.49 1.01
C ASP A 28 9.61 11.75 1.03
N ARG A 29 9.74 10.67 1.82
CA ARG A 29 10.90 9.78 1.77
C ARG A 29 11.03 9.08 0.42
N TRP A 30 9.91 8.70 -0.19
CA TRP A 30 9.87 8.15 -1.54
C TRP A 30 10.44 9.15 -2.55
N ALA A 31 9.93 10.38 -2.57
CA ALA A 31 10.42 11.44 -3.46
C ALA A 31 11.90 11.81 -3.22
N ALA A 32 12.38 11.69 -1.99
CA ALA A 32 13.78 11.99 -1.64
C ALA A 32 14.80 11.04 -2.28
N ARG A 33 14.35 9.93 -2.90
CA ARG A 33 15.22 9.00 -3.63
C ARG A 33 15.76 9.56 -4.95
N GLY A 34 15.15 10.60 -5.50
CA GLY A 34 15.63 11.28 -6.71
C GLY A 34 14.52 11.92 -7.54
N PRO A 35 14.89 12.82 -8.47
CA PRO A 35 13.93 13.52 -9.33
C PRO A 35 13.23 12.60 -10.35
N ASP A 36 13.86 11.48 -10.71
CA ASP A 36 13.34 10.54 -11.71
C ASP A 36 12.46 9.44 -11.10
N VAL A 37 12.25 9.47 -9.78
CA VAL A 37 11.41 8.51 -9.08
C VAL A 37 9.96 8.76 -9.44
N GLN A 38 9.30 7.73 -9.97
CA GLN A 38 7.87 7.77 -10.32
C GLN A 38 7.03 8.17 -9.10
N ASP A 39 6.12 9.13 -9.26
CA ASP A 39 5.15 9.45 -8.21
C ASP A 39 4.28 8.23 -7.85
N ILE A 40 3.87 8.13 -6.58
CA ILE A 40 2.87 7.11 -6.18
C ILE A 40 1.46 7.69 -6.35
N LEU A 41 0.58 6.94 -7.01
CA LEU A 41 -0.84 7.31 -7.05
C LEU A 41 -1.45 7.16 -5.66
N VAL A 42 -2.15 8.20 -5.21
CA VAL A 42 -2.89 8.20 -3.95
C VAL A 42 -4.37 8.25 -4.26
N GLY A 43 -5.09 7.22 -3.83
CA GLY A 43 -6.51 7.00 -4.03
C GLY A 43 -7.34 7.41 -2.83
N ASN A 44 -8.42 6.66 -2.60
CA ASN A 44 -9.38 6.97 -1.54
C ASN A 44 -8.79 6.69 -0.15
N ILE A 45 -9.32 7.36 0.87
CA ILE A 45 -8.91 7.25 2.27
C ILE A 45 -10.13 7.05 3.19
N SER A 46 -11.00 8.06 3.26
CA SER A 46 -12.30 8.00 3.93
C SER A 46 -13.14 9.26 3.65
N ASN A 47 -14.41 9.22 4.07
CA ASN A 47 -15.23 10.43 4.19
C ASN A 47 -14.73 11.31 5.35
N ARG A 48 -14.91 12.64 5.24
CA ARG A 48 -14.61 13.63 6.30
C ARG A 48 -15.12 13.23 7.68
N THR A 49 -16.29 12.61 7.77
CA THR A 49 -16.89 12.18 9.04
C THR A 49 -16.73 10.68 9.32
N GLY A 50 -15.99 9.96 8.49
CA GLY A 50 -15.94 8.50 8.50
C GLY A 50 -17.26 7.84 8.09
N GLY A 51 -17.44 6.59 8.49
CA GLY A 51 -18.64 5.78 8.20
C GLY A 51 -18.56 4.98 6.90
N ARG A 52 -19.64 4.27 6.56
CA ARG A 52 -19.73 3.41 5.37
C ARG A 52 -19.35 4.17 4.10
N LEU A 53 -18.51 3.57 3.26
CA LEU A 53 -17.93 4.25 2.10
C LEU A 53 -17.96 3.37 0.84
N GLU A 54 -19.11 3.17 0.21
CA GLU A 54 -19.20 2.35 -1.00
C GLU A 54 -18.21 2.76 -2.11
N PRO A 55 -17.54 1.80 -2.81
CA PRO A 55 -17.63 0.34 -2.63
C PRO A 55 -16.70 -0.22 -1.53
N HIS A 56 -15.98 0.66 -0.81
CA HIS A 56 -14.98 0.31 0.19
C HIS A 56 -15.61 -0.19 1.48
N SER A 57 -15.38 -1.45 1.81
CA SER A 57 -15.88 -2.05 3.05
C SER A 57 -15.18 -1.52 4.30
N THR A 58 -13.95 -1.00 4.18
CA THR A 58 -13.04 -0.73 5.30
C THR A 58 -12.69 0.74 5.55
N HIS A 59 -12.73 1.59 4.51
CA HIS A 59 -12.33 3.02 4.49
C HIS A 59 -13.25 3.95 5.34
N GLN A 60 -13.57 3.53 6.55
CA GLN A 60 -14.62 4.13 7.39
C GLN A 60 -14.07 4.97 8.54
N SER A 61 -12.78 4.82 8.87
CA SER A 61 -12.17 5.43 10.06
C SER A 61 -11.03 6.40 9.76
N GLY A 62 -10.77 6.68 8.47
CA GLY A 62 -9.66 7.54 8.04
C GLY A 62 -8.28 6.94 8.30
N ARG A 63 -8.18 5.61 8.38
CA ARG A 63 -6.94 4.85 8.61
C ARG A 63 -6.51 4.01 7.42
N ASP A 64 -7.35 3.90 6.41
CA ASP A 64 -7.12 3.13 5.21
C ASP A 64 -6.75 4.09 4.08
N VAL A 65 -5.90 3.67 3.15
CA VAL A 65 -5.56 4.43 1.93
C VAL A 65 -5.24 3.47 0.79
N ASP A 66 -5.76 3.78 -0.39
CA ASP A 66 -5.40 3.07 -1.63
C ASP A 66 -4.17 3.73 -2.26
N LEU A 67 -3.14 2.94 -2.56
CA LEU A 67 -1.94 3.40 -3.26
C LEU A 67 -1.75 2.62 -4.56
N GLY A 68 -1.42 3.30 -5.65
CA GLY A 68 -1.06 2.63 -6.90
C GLY A 68 0.26 1.87 -6.75
N TYR A 69 0.36 0.74 -7.43
CA TYR A 69 1.64 0.05 -7.58
C TYR A 69 2.60 0.89 -8.43
N PRO A 70 3.91 0.90 -8.12
CA PRO A 70 4.94 1.32 -9.07
C PRO A 70 4.87 0.53 -10.38
N GLN A 71 4.95 1.23 -11.50
CA GLN A 71 4.63 0.70 -12.82
C GLN A 71 5.83 0.79 -13.76
N MET A 72 6.12 -0.31 -14.46
CA MET A 72 6.96 -0.28 -15.66
C MET A 72 6.16 0.37 -16.78
N LEU A 73 6.42 1.66 -17.00
CA LEU A 73 5.76 2.42 -18.07
C LEU A 73 6.48 2.16 -19.41
N ALA A 74 5.69 1.85 -20.44
CA ALA A 74 6.19 1.88 -21.80
C ALA A 74 6.63 3.30 -22.18
N LYS A 75 7.45 3.44 -23.23
CA LYS A 75 7.87 4.76 -23.72
C LYS A 75 6.63 5.60 -24.09
N GLY A 76 6.49 6.75 -23.43
CA GLY A 76 5.33 7.65 -23.61
C GLY A 76 4.06 7.21 -22.85
N GLY A 77 4.14 6.14 -22.05
CA GLY A 77 3.05 5.74 -21.17
C GLY A 77 2.88 6.71 -20.01
N GLU A 78 1.63 6.96 -19.63
CA GLU A 78 1.27 7.80 -18.50
C GLU A 78 0.99 6.97 -17.25
N LEU A 79 1.36 7.49 -16.09
CA LEU A 79 1.01 6.90 -14.80
C LEU A 79 -0.50 7.04 -14.54
N GLY A 80 -1.17 5.91 -14.34
CA GLY A 80 -2.62 5.83 -14.08
C GLY A 80 -3.03 4.56 -13.32
N TRP A 81 -4.27 4.51 -12.83
CA TRP A 81 -4.82 3.30 -12.22
C TRP A 81 -4.96 2.20 -13.26
N GLN A 82 -4.39 1.03 -13.01
CA GLN A 82 -4.50 -0.13 -13.91
C GLN A 82 -4.18 -1.41 -13.14
N GLU A 83 -4.74 -2.54 -13.58
CA GLU A 83 -4.39 -3.85 -13.02
C GLU A 83 -2.93 -4.21 -13.34
N MET A 84 -2.24 -4.72 -12.33
CA MET A 84 -0.87 -5.19 -12.46
C MET A 84 -0.80 -6.66 -12.86
N ASN A 85 0.29 -7.00 -13.53
CA ASN A 85 0.69 -8.34 -13.91
C ASN A 85 2.22 -8.41 -14.06
N GLU A 86 2.75 -9.53 -14.51
CA GLU A 86 4.19 -9.75 -14.66
C GLU A 86 4.88 -8.81 -15.67
N ARG A 87 4.13 -8.12 -16.53
CA ARG A 87 4.67 -7.26 -17.60
C ARG A 87 4.74 -5.80 -17.21
N ASN A 88 3.87 -5.33 -16.31
CA ASN A 88 3.77 -3.91 -15.97
C ASN A 88 4.07 -3.60 -14.49
N LEU A 89 4.12 -4.60 -13.59
CA LEU A 89 4.49 -4.37 -12.19
C LEU A 89 5.99 -4.12 -12.05
N ASP A 90 6.39 -2.95 -11.55
CA ASP A 90 7.77 -2.75 -11.11
C ASP A 90 7.96 -3.37 -9.72
N ALA A 91 8.37 -4.63 -9.68
CA ALA A 91 8.54 -5.37 -8.43
C ALA A 91 9.65 -4.80 -7.54
N ALA A 92 10.72 -4.24 -8.11
CA ALA A 92 11.82 -3.68 -7.33
C ALA A 92 11.38 -2.40 -6.60
N GLU A 93 10.71 -1.51 -7.32
CA GLU A 93 10.15 -0.27 -6.79
C GLU A 93 9.00 -0.56 -5.81
N THR A 94 8.15 -1.55 -6.11
CA THR A 94 7.10 -1.99 -5.18
C THR A 94 7.70 -2.46 -3.86
N TRP A 95 8.79 -3.24 -3.89
CA TRP A 95 9.50 -3.62 -2.66
C TRP A 95 10.11 -2.44 -1.91
N ALA A 96 10.61 -1.43 -2.61
CA ALA A 96 11.11 -0.22 -1.97
C ALA A 96 9.97 0.50 -1.22
N LEU A 97 8.78 0.62 -1.82
CA LEU A 97 7.61 1.23 -1.20
C LEU A 97 7.11 0.42 0.01
N LEU A 98 6.97 -0.90 -0.14
CA LEU A 98 6.54 -1.80 0.93
C LEU A 98 7.47 -1.73 2.14
N LYS A 99 8.79 -1.70 1.93
CA LYS A 99 9.77 -1.51 3.01
C LYS A 99 9.55 -0.20 3.75
N MET A 100 9.39 0.91 3.03
CA MET A 100 9.15 2.21 3.65
C MET A 100 7.86 2.24 4.49
N LEU A 101 6.80 1.61 3.99
CA LEU A 101 5.52 1.47 4.70
C LEU A 101 5.68 0.65 5.98
N VAL A 102 6.29 -0.53 5.90
CA VAL A 102 6.48 -1.42 7.06
C VAL A 102 7.44 -0.83 8.10
N GLU A 103 8.49 -0.12 7.66
CA GLU A 103 9.45 0.56 8.54
C GLU A 103 8.83 1.66 9.41
N THR A 104 7.65 2.18 9.04
CA THR A 104 6.92 3.11 9.92
C THR A 104 6.52 2.47 11.25
N ARG A 105 6.43 1.13 11.30
CA ARG A 105 5.86 0.35 12.42
C ARG A 105 4.44 0.76 12.80
N ALA A 106 3.76 1.49 11.93
CA ALA A 106 2.41 1.99 12.13
C ALA A 106 1.42 1.39 11.13
N VAL A 107 1.88 0.58 10.18
CA VAL A 107 1.02 -0.19 9.28
C VAL A 107 0.54 -1.45 9.99
N GLU A 108 -0.77 -1.61 10.05
CA GLU A 108 -1.46 -2.77 10.61
C GLU A 108 -1.58 -3.88 9.55
N GLU A 109 -2.05 -3.52 8.36
CA GLU A 109 -2.29 -4.45 7.25
C GLU A 109 -2.01 -3.77 5.91
N ILE A 110 -1.57 -4.55 4.92
CA ILE A 110 -1.51 -4.18 3.51
C ILE A 110 -2.24 -5.28 2.74
N TYR A 111 -3.26 -4.96 1.95
CA TYR A 111 -3.92 -5.94 1.09
C TYR A 111 -3.38 -5.88 -0.33
N ILE A 112 -3.00 -7.04 -0.84
CA ILE A 112 -2.42 -7.26 -2.16
C ILE A 112 -3.02 -8.56 -2.70
N ASP A 113 -3.43 -8.56 -3.97
CA ASP A 113 -3.92 -9.80 -4.59
C ASP A 113 -2.84 -10.90 -4.58
N ARG A 114 -3.26 -12.16 -4.42
CA ARG A 114 -2.33 -13.29 -4.27
C ARG A 114 -1.47 -13.49 -5.52
N SER A 115 -2.00 -13.17 -6.69
CA SER A 115 -1.25 -13.20 -7.96
C SER A 115 -0.04 -12.26 -7.91
N LEU A 116 -0.21 -11.04 -7.40
CA LEU A 116 0.89 -10.08 -7.25
C LEU A 116 1.82 -10.42 -6.08
N GLN A 117 1.29 -10.95 -4.98
CA GLN A 117 2.15 -11.46 -3.89
C GLN A 117 3.13 -12.53 -4.40
N LYS A 118 2.70 -13.40 -5.31
CA LYS A 118 3.58 -14.38 -5.95
C LYS A 118 4.72 -13.71 -6.71
N LEU A 119 4.42 -12.74 -7.58
CA LEU A 119 5.42 -12.00 -8.35
C LEU A 119 6.43 -11.28 -7.44
N LEU A 120 5.94 -10.61 -6.40
CA LEU A 120 6.77 -9.91 -5.43
C LEU A 120 7.65 -10.89 -4.65
N HIS A 121 7.11 -12.02 -4.20
CA HIS A 121 7.88 -13.05 -3.48
C HIS A 121 8.98 -13.65 -4.37
N GLU A 122 8.65 -14.03 -5.62
CA GLU A 122 9.62 -14.57 -6.58
C GLU A 122 10.74 -13.57 -6.86
N HIS A 123 10.39 -12.30 -7.08
CA HIS A 123 11.38 -11.23 -7.21
C HIS A 123 12.28 -11.15 -5.97
N ALA A 124 11.71 -11.13 -4.77
CA ALA A 124 12.49 -10.99 -3.54
C ALA A 124 13.44 -12.16 -3.29
N VAL A 125 13.00 -13.39 -3.58
CA VAL A 125 13.85 -14.58 -3.49
C VAL A 125 14.98 -14.51 -4.52
N LYS A 126 14.68 -14.09 -5.75
CA LYS A 126 15.67 -13.98 -6.83
C LYS A 126 16.73 -12.91 -6.57
N THR A 127 16.34 -11.75 -6.04
CA THR A 127 17.24 -10.59 -5.87
C THR A 127 17.83 -10.48 -4.47
N GLY A 128 17.29 -11.19 -3.49
CA GLY A 128 17.69 -11.06 -2.09
C GLY A 128 17.28 -9.74 -1.44
N VAL A 129 16.32 -9.00 -2.01
CA VAL A 129 15.88 -7.68 -1.52
C VAL A 129 15.33 -7.70 -0.09
N ALA A 130 14.91 -8.89 0.39
CA ALA A 130 14.49 -9.14 1.75
C ALA A 130 14.94 -10.54 2.20
N PRO A 131 15.41 -10.71 3.45
CA PRO A 131 15.71 -12.03 3.99
C PRO A 131 14.47 -12.93 4.02
N LYS A 132 14.63 -14.24 3.83
CA LYS A 132 13.53 -15.23 3.89
C LYS A 132 12.71 -15.13 5.18
N SER A 133 13.37 -14.85 6.32
CA SER A 133 12.70 -14.68 7.61
C SER A 133 11.84 -13.42 7.66
N SER A 134 12.26 -12.33 7.01
CA SER A 134 11.44 -11.12 6.85
C SER A 134 10.26 -11.38 5.92
N LEU A 135 10.47 -12.02 4.77
CA LEU A 135 9.38 -12.39 3.85
C LEU A 135 8.30 -13.22 4.56
N ALA A 136 8.71 -14.23 5.33
CA ALA A 136 7.77 -15.08 6.07
C ALA A 136 6.95 -14.31 7.13
N ARG A 137 7.49 -13.23 7.71
CA ARG A 137 6.77 -12.34 8.64
C ARG A 137 5.94 -11.29 7.92
N TRP A 138 6.37 -10.86 6.74
CA TRP A 138 5.76 -9.74 6.06
C TRP A 138 4.60 -10.16 5.18
N MET A 139 4.64 -11.29 4.49
CA MET A 139 3.62 -11.66 3.50
C MET A 139 3.06 -13.07 3.69
N GLU A 140 1.78 -13.23 3.34
CA GLU A 140 1.10 -14.54 3.40
C GLU A 140 1.67 -15.53 2.38
N TYR A 141 1.90 -15.12 1.12
CA TYR A 141 2.49 -15.99 0.11
C TYR A 141 3.93 -16.43 0.50
N PRO A 142 4.32 -17.70 0.34
CA PRO A 142 3.62 -18.78 -0.38
C PRO A 142 2.63 -19.59 0.47
N ARG A 143 2.40 -19.25 1.75
CA ARG A 143 1.48 -19.99 2.61
C ARG A 143 0.02 -19.84 2.15
N PRO A 144 -0.87 -20.77 2.53
CA PRO A 144 -2.31 -20.62 2.33
C PRO A 144 -2.84 -19.30 2.89
N THR A 145 -3.87 -18.76 2.24
CA THR A 145 -4.54 -17.52 2.68
C THR A 145 -5.23 -17.72 4.02
N GLY A 146 -5.36 -16.65 4.81
CA GLY A 146 -6.03 -16.70 6.11
C GLY A 146 -5.20 -17.23 7.27
N GLN A 147 -3.92 -17.56 7.05
CA GLN A 147 -2.99 -17.83 8.15
C GLN A 147 -2.55 -16.52 8.81
N SER A 148 -2.94 -16.33 10.08
CA SER A 148 -2.72 -15.09 10.84
C SER A 148 -1.24 -14.80 11.09
N GLY A 149 -0.87 -13.51 11.13
CA GLY A 149 0.41 -13.03 11.66
C GLY A 149 1.31 -12.26 10.69
N THR A 150 0.86 -11.99 9.46
CA THR A 150 1.61 -11.17 8.49
C THR A 150 0.96 -9.83 8.22
N VAL A 151 1.78 -8.87 7.78
CA VAL A 151 1.32 -7.50 7.45
C VAL A 151 0.66 -7.46 6.07
N ILE A 152 1.25 -8.13 5.07
CA ILE A 152 0.77 -8.20 3.69
C ILE A 152 -0.13 -9.43 3.53
N LYS A 153 -1.43 -9.18 3.34
CA LYS A 153 -2.48 -10.20 3.30
C LYS A 153 -3.18 -10.24 1.96
N HIS A 154 -3.69 -11.42 1.59
CA HIS A 154 -4.49 -11.56 0.38
C HIS A 154 -5.91 -11.05 0.60
N VAL A 155 -6.35 -10.17 -0.29
CA VAL A 155 -7.77 -9.90 -0.54
C VAL A 155 -7.96 -9.84 -2.06
N ALA A 156 -8.96 -10.56 -2.57
CA ALA A 156 -9.25 -10.61 -3.99
C ALA A 156 -9.56 -9.20 -4.55
N GLY A 157 -9.14 -8.94 -5.78
CA GLY A 157 -9.41 -7.69 -6.50
C GLY A 157 -8.42 -6.54 -6.21
N HIS A 158 -7.41 -6.76 -5.36
CA HIS A 158 -6.35 -5.77 -5.09
C HIS A 158 -5.20 -5.92 -6.10
N THR A 159 -5.54 -5.99 -7.38
CA THR A 159 -4.60 -6.13 -8.50
C THR A 159 -4.17 -4.77 -9.06
N ASP A 160 -4.93 -3.70 -8.81
CA ASP A 160 -4.69 -2.34 -9.32
C ASP A 160 -4.21 -1.36 -8.24
N HIS A 161 -4.34 -1.71 -6.96
CA HIS A 161 -3.85 -0.93 -5.84
C HIS A 161 -3.37 -1.79 -4.66
N LEU A 162 -2.51 -1.17 -3.83
CA LEU A 162 -2.15 -1.56 -2.48
C LEU A 162 -3.17 -0.91 -1.52
N HIS A 163 -3.99 -1.68 -0.82
CA HIS A 163 -4.79 -1.13 0.28
C HIS A 163 -3.94 -1.12 1.54
N VAL A 164 -3.62 0.04 2.09
CA VAL A 164 -2.80 0.17 3.30
C VAL A 164 -3.68 0.61 4.47
N ARG A 165 -3.67 -0.15 5.57
CA ARG A 165 -4.29 0.22 6.84
C ARG A 165 -3.23 0.59 7.87
N PHE A 166 -3.39 1.76 8.48
CA PHE A 166 -2.63 2.18 9.65
C PHE A 166 -3.29 1.73 10.97
N ALA A 167 -2.45 1.40 11.94
CA ALA A 167 -2.85 1.04 13.29
C ALA A 167 -3.56 2.20 13.99
N CYS A 168 -4.35 1.88 15.02
CA CYS A 168 -4.96 2.88 15.88
C CYS A 168 -3.90 3.80 16.50
N ALA A 169 -4.11 5.11 16.42
CA ALA A 169 -3.19 6.06 17.05
C ALA A 169 -3.29 5.96 18.57
N LYS A 170 -2.16 6.17 19.26
CA LYS A 170 -2.12 6.18 20.74
C LYS A 170 -3.13 7.20 21.27
N GLY A 171 -3.95 6.79 22.24
CA GLY A 171 -5.01 7.63 22.83
C GLY A 171 -6.37 7.55 22.15
N GLN A 172 -6.50 6.88 21.00
CA GLN A 172 -7.80 6.63 20.37
C GLN A 172 -8.50 5.42 21.00
N SER A 173 -9.06 5.59 22.19
CA SER A 173 -9.67 4.50 22.99
C SER A 173 -10.83 3.77 22.33
N ARG A 174 -11.51 4.40 21.36
CA ARG A 174 -12.62 3.80 20.59
C ARG A 174 -12.16 3.11 19.32
N CYS A 175 -10.89 3.24 18.93
CA CYS A 175 -10.34 2.60 17.75
C CYS A 175 -10.00 1.13 18.06
N LYS A 176 -10.27 0.25 17.10
CA LYS A 176 -9.97 -1.19 17.21
C LYS A 176 -9.00 -1.57 16.10
N SER A 177 -7.83 -2.06 16.50
CA SER A 177 -6.90 -2.80 15.63
C SER A 177 -7.20 -4.28 15.73
N ARG A 178 -6.81 -5.04 14.70
CA ARG A 178 -6.95 -6.50 14.62
C ARG A 178 -5.77 -7.23 15.24
#